data_AF-A0A9E3DDF6-F1
#
_entry.id   AF-A0A9E3DDF6-F1
#
_cell.length_a   1.000
_cell.length_b   1.000
_cell.length_c   1.000
_cell.angle_alpha   90.00
_cell.angle_beta   90.00
_cell.angle_gamma   90.00
#
_symmetry.space_group_name_H-M   'P 1'
#
loop_
_entity.id
_entity.type
_entity.pdbx_description
1 polymer ?
#
loop_
_entity_poly.entity_id
_entity_poly.type
_entity_poly.pdbx_seq_one_letter_code
_entity_poly.pdbx_strand_id
1 'polypeptide(L)'
;MHHHVAEISTYLMVFAALMVLLVATYIAGMLDLDHIANGLNLTVAMIIAVIKASLVVAIFMHVKDGSRLIWIFATAAFFWLMIMIILTLTD
;
A
#
# COMPACT_ATOMS: atom_id res chain seq x y z
N MET A 1 11.40 12.52 31.93
CA MET A 1 11.96 12.40 30.57
C MET A 1 11.98 10.92 30.19
N HIS A 2 10.85 10.37 29.71
CA HIS A 2 10.79 8.99 29.24
C HIS A 2 10.95 9.00 27.71
N HIS A 3 12.19 8.82 27.24
CA HIS A 3 12.48 8.55 25.84
C HIS A 3 11.92 7.16 25.47
N HIS A 4 10.72 7.12 24.91
CA HIS A 4 10.12 5.88 24.41
C HIS A 4 10.69 5.56 23.03
N VAL A 5 11.82 4.86 23.03
CA VAL A 5 12.50 4.29 21.84
C VAL A 5 11.69 3.09 21.29
N ALA A 6 10.41 3.29 20.98
CA ALA A 6 9.54 2.25 20.42
C ALA A 6 9.24 2.40 18.92
N GLU A 7 9.95 3.29 18.23
CA GLU A 7 9.76 3.47 16.79
C GLU A 7 10.48 2.39 15.97
N ILE A 8 11.66 1.93 16.41
CA ILE A 8 12.46 0.93 15.68
C ILE A 8 11.73 -0.40 15.57
N SER A 9 11.09 -0.86 16.65
CA SER A 9 10.33 -2.12 16.63
C SER A 9 9.14 -2.06 15.68
N THR A 10 8.44 -0.92 15.63
CA THR A 10 7.29 -0.72 14.73
C THR A 10 7.77 -0.71 13.27
N TYR A 11 8.85 0.02 12.98
CA TYR A 11 9.45 0.06 11.64
C TYR A 11 9.94 -1.32 11.18
N LEU A 12 10.61 -2.08 12.05
CA LEU A 12 11.08 -3.43 11.75
C LEU A 12 9.93 -4.42 11.50
N MET A 13 8.85 -4.33 12.30
CA MET A 13 7.68 -5.18 12.10
C MET A 13 6.99 -4.89 10.77
N VAL A 14 6.89 -3.61 10.40
CA VAL A 14 6.30 -3.20 9.12
C VAL A 14 7.21 -3.55 7.95
N PHE A 15 8.53 -3.42 8.11
CA PHE A 15 9.51 -3.92 7.13
C PHE A 15 9.35 -5.42 6.89
N ALA A 16 9.23 -6.22 7.96
CA ALA A 16 8.97 -7.65 7.83
C ALA A 16 7.64 -7.93 7.11
N ALA A 17 6.57 -7.21 7.44
CA ALA A 17 5.29 -7.33 6.74
C ALA A 17 5.40 -6.99 5.24
N LEU A 18 6.15 -5.94 4.88
CA LEU A 18 6.41 -5.58 3.48
C LEU A 18 7.24 -6.63 2.74
N MET A 19 8.22 -7.25 3.41
CA MET A 19 9.00 -8.35 2.85
C MET A 19 8.13 -9.59 2.60
N VAL A 20 7.22 -9.91 3.53
CA VAL A 20 6.24 -11.00 3.34
C VAL A 20 5.33 -10.71 2.14
N LEU A 21 4.79 -9.50 2.04
CA LEU A 21 3.96 -9.10 0.90
C LEU A 21 4.74 -9.15 -0.42
N LEU A 22 6.02 -8.76 -0.42
CA LEU A 22 6.88 -8.85 -1.61
C LEU A 22 7.05 -10.30 -2.08
N VAL A 23 7.38 -11.20 -1.15
CA VAL A 23 7.51 -12.64 -1.45
C VAL A 23 6.18 -13.20 -1.93
N ALA A 24 5.06 -12.79 -1.31
CA ALA A 24 3.73 -13.18 -1.74
C ALA A 24 3.42 -12.73 -3.18
N THR A 25 3.75 -11.50 -3.57
CA THR A 25 3.59 -11.04 -4.97
C THR A 25 4.48 -11.82 -5.93
N TYR A 26 5.72 -12.11 -5.53
CA TYR A 26 6.65 -12.88 -6.36
C TYR A 26 6.15 -14.29 -6.63
N ILE A 27 5.69 -14.98 -5.58
CA ILE A 27 5.08 -16.32 -5.71
C ILE A 27 3.80 -16.23 -6.53
N ALA A 28 2.93 -15.26 -6.27
CA ALA A 28 1.71 -15.06 -7.05
C ALA A 28 2.02 -14.83 -8.55
N GLY A 29 3.10 -14.14 -8.88
CA GLY A 29 3.53 -13.94 -10.26
C GLY A 29 4.16 -15.18 -10.93
N MET A 30 4.64 -16.15 -10.16
CA MET A 30 5.08 -17.45 -10.69
C MET A 30 3.94 -18.43 -10.91
N LEU A 31 2.89 -18.30 -10.12
CA LEU A 31 1.69 -19.12 -10.26
C LEU A 31 0.88 -18.54 -11.41
N ASP A 32 0.77 -19.27 -12.52
CA ASP A 32 -0.17 -18.96 -13.59
C ASP A 32 -1.61 -19.16 -13.08
N LEU A 33 -2.09 -18.21 -12.30
CA LEU A 33 -3.46 -18.13 -11.75
C LEU A 33 -4.50 -17.97 -12.86
N ASP A 34 -4.06 -17.64 -14.07
CA ASP A 34 -4.87 -17.53 -15.28
C ASP A 34 -5.48 -18.87 -15.72
N HIS A 35 -4.89 -20.00 -15.29
CA HIS A 35 -5.46 -21.34 -15.52
C HIS A 35 -6.79 -21.58 -14.78
N ILE A 36 -7.09 -20.81 -13.73
CA ILE A 36 -8.30 -20.98 -12.91
C ILE A 36 -9.41 -20.01 -13.35
N ALA A 37 -9.06 -18.77 -13.67
CA ALA A 37 -9.95 -17.81 -14.32
C ALA A 37 -9.15 -16.71 -15.02
N ASN A 38 -9.62 -16.27 -16.18
CA ASN A 38 -8.97 -15.20 -16.96
C ASN A 38 -8.87 -13.91 -16.12
N GLY A 39 -7.65 -13.38 -15.98
CA GLY A 39 -7.37 -12.10 -15.33
C GLY A 39 -7.20 -12.14 -13.80
N LEU A 40 -7.30 -13.32 -13.18
CA LEU A 40 -7.19 -13.48 -11.73
C LEU A 40 -5.79 -13.09 -11.21
N ASN A 41 -4.75 -13.28 -12.03
CA ASN A 41 -3.39 -12.83 -11.73
C ASN A 41 -3.31 -11.31 -11.52
N LEU A 42 -3.89 -10.53 -12.44
CA LEU A 42 -3.91 -9.06 -12.34
C LEU A 42 -4.67 -8.59 -11.09
N THR A 43 -5.83 -9.18 -10.82
CA THR A 43 -6.64 -8.82 -9.64
C THR A 43 -5.87 -9.08 -8.35
N VAL A 44 -5.24 -10.25 -8.21
CA VAL A 44 -4.43 -10.59 -7.03
C VAL A 44 -3.23 -9.65 -6.89
N ALA A 45 -2.51 -9.38 -7.99
CA ALA A 45 -1.37 -8.47 -7.99
C ALA A 45 -1.79 -7.05 -7.55
N MET A 46 -2.92 -6.54 -8.05
CA MET A 46 -3.44 -5.22 -7.69
C MET A 46 -3.87 -5.14 -6.22
N ILE A 47 -4.52 -6.19 -5.68
CA ILE A 47 -4.90 -6.24 -4.26
C ILE A 47 -3.65 -6.18 -3.38
N ILE A 48 -2.63 -7.00 -3.68
CA ILE A 48 -1.38 -7.00 -2.90
C ILE A 48 -0.68 -5.63 -3.01
N ALA A 49 -0.66 -5.03 -4.20
CA ALA A 49 -0.08 -3.71 -4.42
C ALA A 49 -0.77 -2.62 -3.58
N VAL A 50 -2.10 -2.59 -3.52
CA VAL A 50 -2.87 -1.63 -2.72
C VAL A 50 -2.62 -1.80 -1.22
N ILE A 51 -2.58 -3.05 -0.74
CA ILE A 51 -2.26 -3.35 0.67
C ILE A 51 -0.85 -2.89 1.02
N LYS A 52 0.12 -3.17 0.14
CA LYS A 52 1.51 -2.74 0.34
C LYS A 52 1.62 -1.22 0.37
N ALA A 53 0.97 -0.53 -0.56
CA ALA A 53 0.99 0.93 -0.63
C ALA A 53 0.33 1.57 0.60
N SER A 54 -0.82 1.04 1.06
CA SER A 54 -1.50 1.58 2.25
C SER A 54 -0.66 1.42 3.52
N LEU A 55 0.04 0.29 3.67
CA LEU A 55 0.97 0.07 4.79
C LEU A 55 2.13 1.06 4.77
N VAL A 56 2.68 1.35 3.59
CA VAL A 56 3.76 2.35 3.43
C VAL A 56 3.28 3.75 3.82
N VAL A 57 2.12 4.17 3.31
CA VAL A 57 1.56 5.50 3.61
C VAL A 57 1.22 5.64 5.09
N ALA A 58 0.57 4.63 5.68
CA ALA A 58 0.17 4.70 7.08
C ALA A 58 1.36 4.80 8.05
N ILE A 59 2.43 4.03 7.80
CA ILE A 59 3.56 3.90 8.73
C ILE A 59 4.74 4.80 8.33
N PHE A 60 5.30 4.63 7.12
CA PHE A 60 6.55 5.28 6.75
C PHE A 60 6.38 6.78 6.53
N MET A 61 5.25 7.18 5.93
CA MET A 61 4.92 8.59 5.75
C MET A 61 4.34 9.22 7.03
N HIS A 62 4.32 8.48 8.15
CA HIS A 62 3.76 8.90 9.43
C HIS A 62 2.35 9.51 9.31
N VAL A 63 1.56 9.08 8.32
CA VAL A 63 0.20 9.62 8.12
C VAL A 63 -0.70 9.21 9.28
N LYS A 64 -0.51 8.01 9.85
CA LYS A 64 -1.28 7.57 11.03
C LYS A 64 -1.01 8.43 12.27
N ASP A 65 0.26 8.83 12.47
CA ASP A 65 0.73 9.57 13.64
C ASP A 65 0.68 11.09 13.43
N GLY A 66 0.45 11.51 12.18
CA GLY A 66 0.37 12.88 11.73
C GLY A 66 -0.89 13.60 12.22
N SER A 67 -0.84 14.94 12.16
CA SER A 67 -1.98 15.77 12.52
C SER A 67 -3.18 15.57 11.55
N ARG A 68 -4.38 16.00 11.98
CA ARG A 68 -5.57 15.98 11.11
C ARG A 68 -5.35 16.69 9.77
N LEU A 69 -4.46 17.68 9.74
CA LEU A 69 -4.09 18.39 8.52
C LEU A 69 -3.40 17.45 7.50
N ILE A 70 -2.47 16.61 7.95
CA ILE A 70 -1.77 15.63 7.11
C ILE A 70 -2.77 14.64 6.49
N TRP A 71 -3.74 14.19 7.28
CA TRP A 71 -4.81 13.31 6.79
C TRP A 71 -5.66 13.94 5.70
N ILE A 72 -6.05 15.21 5.86
CA ILE A 72 -6.84 15.95 4.85
C ILE A 72 -6.05 16.10 3.54
N PHE A 73 -4.76 16.46 3.63
CA PHE A 73 -3.94 16.60 2.43
C PHE A 73 -3.69 15.25 1.73
N ALA A 74 -3.46 14.18 2.49
CA ALA A 74 -3.27 12.84 1.93
C ALA A 74 -4.52 12.36 1.17
N THR A 75 -5.71 12.52 1.76
CA THR A 75 -6.96 12.14 1.09
C THR A 75 -7.28 13.04 -0.10
N ALA A 76 -7.02 14.34 0.00
CA ALA A 76 -7.18 15.27 -1.12
C ALA A 76 -6.26 14.92 -2.30
N ALA A 77 -5.02 14.52 -2.04
CA ALA A 77 -4.09 14.09 -3.08
C ALA A 77 -4.56 12.82 -3.80
N PHE A 78 -5.04 11.82 -3.04
CA PHE A 78 -5.62 10.60 -3.63
C PHE A 78 -6.91 10.88 -4.41
N PHE A 79 -7.78 11.75 -3.90
CA PHE A 79 -9.00 12.16 -4.58
C PHE A 79 -8.69 12.88 -5.90
N TRP A 80 -7.73 13.81 -5.87
CA TRP A 80 -7.26 14.50 -7.07
C TRP A 80 -6.68 13.53 -8.10
N LEU A 81 -5.83 12.59 -7.67
CA LEU A 81 -5.25 11.56 -8.53
C LEU A 81 -6.34 10.70 -9.17
N MET A 82 -7.37 10.31 -8.40
CA MET A 82 -8.50 9.53 -8.90
C MET A 82 -9.26 10.29 -9.99
N ILE A 83 -9.50 11.60 -9.82
CA ILE A 83 -10.12 12.43 -10.86
C ILE A 83 -9.28 12.41 -12.13
N MET A 84 -7.96 12.64 -12.01
CA MET A 84 -7.06 12.63 -13.18
C MET A 84 -7.09 11.30 -13.92
N ILE A 85 -7.03 10.17 -13.20
CA ILE A 85 -7.10 8.83 -13.83
C ILE A 85 -8.43 8.63 -14.56
N ILE A 86 -9.56 8.97 -13.93
CA ILE A 86 -10.88 8.78 -14.55
C ILE A 86 -11.01 9.64 -15.81
N LEU A 87 -10.58 10.90 -15.76
CA LEU A 87 -10.62 11.79 -16.93
C LEU A 87 -9.76 11.27 -18.07
N THR A 88 -8.54 10.79 -17.79
CA THR A 88 -7.64 10.22 -18.80
C THR A 88 -8.16 8.89 -19.38
N LEU A 89 -8.91 8.09 -18.63
CA LEU A 89 -9.52 6.86 -19.14
C LEU A 89 -10.84 7.10 -19.90
N THR A 90 -11.43 8.30 -19.77
CA THR A 90 -12.67 8.68 -20.45
C THR A 90 -12.40 9.37 -21.79
N ASP A 91 -11.19 9.90 -21.99
CA ASP A 91 -10.67 10.40 -23.27
C ASP A 91 -10.13 9.23 -24.11
#